data_AF-A0A1F9BC58-F1
#
_entry.id   AF-A0A1F9BC58-F1
#
_cell.length_a   1.000
_cell.length_b   1.000
_cell.length_c   1.000
_cell.angle_alpha   90.00
_cell.angle_beta   90.00
_cell.angle_gamma   90.00
#
_symmetry.space_group_name_H-M   'P 1'
#
loop_
_entity.id
_entity.type
_entity.pdbx_description
1 polymer ?
#
loop_
_entity_poly.entity_id
_entity_poly.type
_entity_poly.pdbx_seq_one_letter_code
_entity_poly.pdbx_strand_id
1 'polypeptide(L)'
;MISWIIAHFYYKRSSAKAPEWVKPLLAQFKQTTKRAENIGLLATEAQSAQAPEFSFELVAEEDPALALAGLRIAIKKRLVHLARLNNLEISRAGVGRLLHMLGERGLLTDEERSVLADMVGLLNSAVHGVEVDPHVADWALNTGRRLLVALDRRTERKR
;
A
#
# COMPACT_ATOMS: atom_id res chain seq x y z
N MET A 1 0.93 7.23 -22.27
CA MET A 1 0.07 7.21 -21.06
C MET A 1 0.63 6.40 -19.87
N ILE A 2 1.79 5.73 -19.98
CA ILE A 2 2.41 4.94 -18.88
C ILE A 2 3.44 5.77 -18.07
N SER A 3 3.88 6.92 -18.61
CA SER A 3 4.87 7.81 -17.99
C SER A 3 4.42 8.44 -16.65
N TRP A 4 3.11 8.61 -16.46
CA TRP A 4 2.53 9.31 -15.30
C TRP A 4 2.62 8.50 -13.99
N ILE A 5 2.43 7.18 -14.08
CA ILE A 5 2.45 6.29 -12.90
C ILE A 5 3.89 6.07 -12.40
N ILE A 6 4.87 6.03 -13.32
CA ILE A 6 6.28 5.82 -12.98
C ILE A 6 6.88 7.07 -12.33
N ALA A 7 6.54 8.27 -12.82
CA ALA A 7 7.03 9.53 -12.25
C ALA A 7 6.45 9.81 -10.86
N HIS A 8 5.16 9.51 -10.63
CA HIS A 8 4.51 9.71 -9.34
C HIS A 8 5.10 8.81 -8.23
N PHE A 9 5.47 7.57 -8.57
CA PHE A 9 6.07 6.64 -7.60
C PHE A 9 7.54 6.96 -7.28
N TYR A 10 8.28 7.59 -8.19
CA TYR A 10 9.69 7.94 -7.99
C TYR A 10 9.86 9.16 -7.06
N TYR A 11 8.92 10.11 -7.09
CA TYR A 11 9.05 11.38 -6.39
C TYR A 11 8.77 11.31 -4.88
N LYS A 12 7.84 10.45 -4.43
CA LYS A 12 7.52 10.30 -2.99
C LYS A 12 8.68 9.73 -2.15
N ARG A 13 9.80 9.32 -2.78
CA ARG A 13 10.90 8.58 -2.15
C ARG A 13 12.23 9.35 -2.09
N SER A 14 12.38 10.45 -2.82
CA SER A 14 13.61 11.26 -2.81
C SER A 14 13.29 12.66 -2.30
N SER A 15 14.15 13.21 -1.43
CA SER A 15 14.16 14.62 -1.02
C SER A 15 14.58 15.56 -2.17
N ALA A 16 14.12 15.28 -3.39
CA ALA A 16 14.43 16.05 -4.59
C ALA A 16 13.41 17.19 -4.76
N LYS A 17 13.87 18.33 -5.25
CA LYS A 17 12.99 19.44 -5.66
C LYS A 17 11.95 18.91 -6.66
N ALA A 18 10.69 19.36 -6.51
CA ALA A 18 9.61 18.97 -7.40
C ALA A 18 10.01 19.24 -8.86
N PRO A 19 9.77 18.30 -9.79
CA PRO A 19 10.12 18.50 -11.19
C PRO A 19 9.46 19.77 -11.75
N GLU A 20 10.17 20.48 -12.62
CA GLU A 20 9.71 21.76 -13.19
C GLU A 20 8.33 21.64 -13.86
N TRP A 21 8.05 20.50 -14.49
CA TRP A 21 6.78 20.21 -15.16
C TRP A 21 5.58 20.08 -14.20
N VAL A 22 5.80 19.86 -12.90
CA VAL A 22 4.73 19.74 -11.89
C VAL A 22 4.24 21.12 -11.44
N LYS A 23 5.08 22.16 -11.55
CA LYS A 23 4.74 23.53 -11.12
C LYS A 23 3.44 24.09 -11.73
N PRO A 24 3.16 23.98 -13.05
CA PRO A 24 1.91 24.48 -13.61
C PRO A 24 0.69 23.71 -13.08
N LEU A 25 0.81 22.39 -12.91
CA LEU A 25 -0.26 21.56 -12.35
C LEU A 25 -0.54 21.95 -10.89
N LEU A 26 0.50 22.17 -10.08
CA LEU A 26 0.37 22.63 -8.71
C LEU A 26 -0.27 24.03 -8.63
N ALA A 27 0.09 24.93 -9.55
CA ALA A 27 -0.50 26.26 -9.63
C ALA A 27 -2.01 26.19 -9.96
N GLN A 28 -2.39 25.34 -10.92
CA GLN A 28 -3.80 25.09 -11.24
C GLN A 28 -4.56 24.50 -10.05
N PHE A 29 -4.00 23.51 -9.35
CA PHE A 29 -4.63 22.96 -8.15
C PHE A 29 -4.84 24.05 -7.09
N LYS A 30 -3.83 24.87 -6.80
CA LYS A 30 -3.95 25.99 -5.84
C LYS A 30 -5.03 26.99 -6.24
N GLN A 31 -5.14 27.31 -7.54
CA GLN A 31 -6.16 28.23 -8.04
C GLN A 31 -7.57 27.62 -7.89
N THR A 32 -7.73 26.35 -8.24
CA THR A 32 -9.00 25.62 -8.08
C THR A 32 -9.39 25.47 -6.61
N THR A 33 -8.44 25.19 -5.71
CA THR A 33 -8.68 25.13 -4.26
C THR A 33 -9.17 26.47 -3.72
N LYS A 34 -8.51 27.59 -4.06
CA LYS A 34 -8.99 28.92 -3.65
C LYS A 34 -10.39 29.24 -4.16
N ARG A 35 -10.69 28.85 -5.41
CA ARG A 35 -12.04 29.00 -5.96
C ARG A 35 -13.05 28.17 -5.19
N ALA A 36 -12.70 26.93 -4.84
CA ALA A 36 -13.54 26.02 -4.07
C ALA A 36 -13.76 26.51 -2.62
N GLU A 37 -12.75 27.08 -1.97
CA GLU A 37 -12.86 27.79 -0.68
C GLU A 37 -13.83 28.97 -0.78
N ASN A 38 -13.65 29.84 -1.79
CA ASN A 38 -14.44 31.06 -1.95
C ASN A 38 -15.93 30.80 -2.19
N ILE A 39 -16.28 29.67 -2.79
CA ILE A 39 -17.69 29.28 -3.04
C ILE A 39 -18.24 28.39 -1.93
N GLY A 40 -17.49 28.15 -0.85
CA GLY A 40 -17.91 27.28 0.25
C GLY A 40 -18.01 25.79 -0.11
N LEU A 41 -17.34 25.34 -1.18
CA LEU A 41 -17.32 23.94 -1.61
C LEU A 41 -16.39 23.09 -0.73
N LEU A 42 -15.41 23.71 -0.07
CA LEU A 42 -14.49 23.04 0.84
C LEU A 42 -14.95 23.21 2.29
N ALA A 43 -15.13 22.10 3.00
CA ALA A 43 -15.44 22.10 4.43
C ALA A 43 -14.26 22.64 5.25
N THR A 44 -14.57 23.36 6.33
CA THR A 44 -13.57 24.01 7.21
C THR A 44 -12.70 23.00 7.96
N GLU A 45 -13.23 21.80 8.26
CA GLU A 45 -12.50 20.72 8.91
C GLU A 45 -12.99 19.36 8.38
N ALA A 46 -12.05 18.43 8.15
CA ALA A 46 -12.40 17.04 7.94
C ALA A 46 -12.86 16.45 9.28
N GLN A 47 -14.11 15.97 9.33
CA GLN A 47 -14.63 15.26 10.50
C GLN A 47 -13.69 14.10 10.83
N SER A 48 -13.14 14.11 12.04
CA SER A 48 -12.24 13.09 12.54
C SER A 48 -13.03 11.82 12.88
N ALA A 49 -13.44 11.08 11.84
CA ALA A 49 -13.63 9.64 12.00
C ALA A 49 -12.30 9.05 12.51
N GLN A 50 -12.37 8.05 13.39
CA GLN A 50 -11.18 7.33 13.82
C GLN A 50 -10.40 6.93 12.57
N ALA A 51 -9.20 7.50 12.41
CA ALA A 51 -8.45 7.33 11.18
C ALA A 51 -8.15 5.83 11.01
N PRO A 52 -8.54 5.21 9.89
CA PRO A 52 -8.22 3.81 9.67
C PRO A 52 -6.71 3.61 9.75
N GLU A 53 -6.30 2.54 10.42
CA GLU A 53 -4.89 2.22 10.65
C GLU A 53 -4.17 2.00 9.31
N PHE A 54 -4.89 1.48 8.32
CA PHE A 54 -4.40 1.28 6.96
C PHE A 54 -5.33 1.90 5.91
N SER A 55 -4.73 2.51 4.88
CA SER A 55 -5.47 3.25 3.85
C SER A 55 -6.42 2.41 3.00
N PHE A 56 -6.28 1.07 2.97
CA PHE A 56 -7.18 0.20 2.21
C PHE A 56 -8.54 0.02 2.91
N GLU A 57 -8.64 0.34 4.20
CA GLU A 57 -9.88 0.24 4.97
C GLU A 57 -10.89 1.32 4.56
N LEU A 58 -10.40 2.44 4.02
CA LEU A 58 -11.23 3.56 3.57
C LEU A 58 -12.17 3.24 2.41
N VAL A 59 -11.95 2.11 1.73
CA VAL A 59 -12.72 1.70 0.55
C VAL A 59 -13.28 0.29 0.71
N ALA A 60 -13.20 -0.29 1.91
CA ALA A 60 -13.55 -1.69 2.14
C ALA A 60 -15.05 -1.95 1.95
N GLU A 61 -15.90 -0.98 2.29
CA GLU A 61 -17.35 -1.08 2.14
C GLU A 61 -17.78 -0.81 0.69
N GLU A 62 -17.16 0.18 0.03
CA GLU A 62 -17.54 0.61 -1.31
C GLU A 62 -16.94 -0.24 -2.43
N ASP A 63 -15.70 -0.69 -2.25
CA ASP A 63 -14.96 -1.47 -3.24
C ASP A 63 -14.04 -2.50 -2.56
N PRO A 64 -14.58 -3.67 -2.18
CA PRO A 64 -13.82 -4.74 -1.53
C PRO A 64 -12.64 -5.23 -2.38
N ALA A 65 -12.77 -5.26 -3.71
CA ALA A 65 -11.68 -5.67 -4.60
C ALA A 65 -10.51 -4.69 -4.54
N LEU A 66 -10.79 -3.39 -4.53
CA LEU A 66 -9.77 -2.35 -4.34
C LEU A 66 -9.16 -2.41 -2.94
N ALA A 67 -9.95 -2.69 -1.90
CA ALA A 67 -9.44 -2.87 -0.55
C ALA A 67 -8.46 -4.06 -0.46
N LEU A 68 -8.80 -5.21 -1.05
CA LEU A 68 -7.93 -6.39 -1.12
C LEU A 68 -6.66 -6.11 -1.95
N ALA A 69 -6.76 -5.34 -3.03
CA ALA A 69 -5.61 -4.86 -3.78
C ALA A 69 -4.69 -3.99 -2.88
N GLY A 70 -5.29 -3.09 -2.13
CA GLY A 70 -4.63 -2.21 -1.18
C GLY A 70 -3.88 -2.99 -0.10
N LEU A 71 -4.51 -4.02 0.48
CA LEU A 71 -3.90 -4.94 1.43
C LEU A 71 -2.68 -5.67 0.83
N ARG A 72 -2.79 -6.21 -0.40
CA ARG A 72 -1.66 -6.86 -1.08
C ARG A 72 -0.48 -5.91 -1.27
N ILE A 73 -0.77 -4.67 -1.67
CA ILE A 73 0.25 -3.62 -1.82
C ILE A 73 0.90 -3.31 -0.46
N ALA A 74 0.11 -3.23 0.61
CA ALA A 74 0.61 -3.01 1.95
C ALA A 74 1.56 -4.13 2.40
N ILE A 75 1.20 -5.40 2.20
CA ILE A 75 2.06 -6.56 2.48
C ILE A 75 3.38 -6.45 1.72
N LYS A 76 3.32 -6.19 0.40
CA LYS A 76 4.54 -6.02 -0.41
C LYS A 76 5.44 -4.91 0.12
N LYS A 77 4.87 -3.77 0.54
CA LYS A 77 5.65 -2.65 1.11
C LYS A 77 6.40 -3.06 2.37
N ARG A 78 5.77 -3.84 3.27
CA ARG A 78 6.41 -4.37 4.48
C ARG A 78 7.53 -5.36 4.17
N LEU A 79 7.30 -6.31 3.26
CA LEU A 79 8.33 -7.26 2.85
C LEU A 79 9.54 -6.56 2.22
N VAL A 80 9.29 -5.56 1.37
CA VAL A 80 10.34 -4.70 0.80
C VAL A 80 11.08 -3.93 1.91
N HIS A 81 10.37 -3.43 2.91
CA HIS A 81 11.00 -2.71 4.03
C HIS A 81 11.87 -3.64 4.87
N LEU A 82 11.36 -4.81 5.24
CA LEU A 82 12.08 -5.84 5.99
C LEU A 82 13.36 -6.27 5.26
N ALA A 83 13.28 -6.51 3.95
CA ALA A 83 14.44 -6.87 3.15
C ALA A 83 15.50 -5.74 3.13
N ARG A 84 15.08 -4.47 3.01
CA ARG A 84 16.02 -3.32 3.07
C ARG A 84 16.67 -3.14 4.43
N LEU A 85 15.93 -3.33 5.53
CA LEU A 85 16.48 -3.28 6.90
C LEU A 85 17.53 -4.38 7.14
N ASN A 86 17.53 -5.42 6.31
CA ASN A 86 18.49 -6.52 6.35
C ASN A 86 19.50 -6.45 5.19
N ASN A 87 19.72 -5.25 4.64
CA ASN A 87 20.72 -4.98 3.60
C ASN A 87 20.59 -5.85 2.35
N LEU A 88 19.38 -6.30 2.03
CA LEU A 88 19.11 -6.96 0.76
C LEU A 88 18.91 -5.92 -0.33
N GLU A 89 19.66 -6.07 -1.42
CA GLU A 89 19.45 -5.28 -2.63
C GLU A 89 18.17 -5.75 -3.32
N ILE A 90 17.20 -4.85 -3.49
CA ILE A 90 15.91 -5.15 -4.12
C ILE A 90 15.78 -4.35 -5.40
N SER A 91 15.93 -5.03 -6.55
CA SER A 91 15.53 -4.48 -7.85
C SER A 91 14.25 -5.17 -8.33
N ARG A 92 13.19 -4.36 -8.52
CA ARG A 92 11.88 -4.76 -9.10
C ARG A 92 11.39 -6.18 -8.75
N ALA A 93 11.41 -6.55 -7.46
CA ALA A 93 10.95 -7.87 -7.02
C ALA A 93 9.41 -7.93 -6.85
N GLY A 94 8.81 -9.01 -7.34
CA GLY A 94 7.45 -9.44 -6.98
C GLY A 94 7.42 -10.04 -5.58
N VAL A 95 6.22 -10.27 -5.03
CA VAL A 95 6.07 -10.81 -3.67
C VAL A 95 6.72 -12.18 -3.53
N GLY A 96 6.52 -13.10 -4.48
CA GLY A 96 7.15 -14.43 -4.44
C GLY A 96 8.68 -14.37 -4.35
N ARG A 97 9.33 -13.51 -5.16
CA ARG A 97 10.79 -13.30 -5.07
C ARG A 97 11.21 -12.72 -3.73
N LEU A 98 10.47 -11.76 -3.17
CA LEU A 98 10.77 -11.20 -1.85
C LEU A 98 10.67 -12.26 -0.75
N LEU A 99 9.62 -13.09 -0.79
CA LEU A 99 9.43 -14.17 0.17
C LEU A 99 10.55 -15.20 0.10
N HIS A 100 11.00 -15.55 -1.11
CA HIS A 100 12.14 -16.44 -1.30
C HIS A 100 13.43 -15.84 -0.71
N MET A 101 13.79 -14.60 -1.08
CA MET A 101 15.00 -13.93 -0.59
C MET A 101 15.02 -13.75 0.94
N LEU A 102 13.85 -13.43 1.54
CA LEU A 102 13.72 -13.31 2.98
C LEU A 102 13.85 -14.68 3.68
N GLY A 103 13.34 -15.74 3.06
CA GLY A 103 13.50 -17.11 3.52
C GLY A 103 14.95 -17.59 3.49
N GLU A 104 15.68 -17.35 2.40
CA GLU A 104 17.11 -17.71 2.29
C GLU A 104 17.98 -17.06 3.38
N ARG A 105 17.56 -15.90 3.91
CA ARG A 105 18.24 -15.20 5.01
C ARG A 105 17.73 -15.59 6.39
N GLY A 106 16.81 -16.55 6.49
CA GLY A 106 16.18 -16.96 7.75
C GLY A 106 15.30 -15.88 8.41
N LEU A 107 14.88 -14.86 7.65
CA LEU A 107 14.01 -13.79 8.15
C LEU A 107 12.53 -14.18 8.14
N LEU A 108 12.21 -15.21 7.37
CA LEU A 108 10.93 -15.91 7.35
C LEU A 108 11.21 -17.41 7.42
N THR A 109 10.43 -18.14 8.21
CA THR A 109 10.45 -19.60 8.17
C THR A 109 9.82 -20.12 6.87
N ASP A 110 10.02 -21.41 6.55
CA ASP A 110 9.39 -22.03 5.37
C ASP A 110 7.86 -22.00 5.47
N GLU A 111 7.32 -22.20 6.67
CA GLU A 111 5.89 -22.15 6.94
C GLU A 111 5.34 -20.72 6.80
N GLU A 112 6.03 -19.72 7.35
CA GLU A 112 5.66 -18.31 7.17
C GLU A 112 5.68 -17.89 5.71
N ARG A 113 6.69 -18.37 4.96
CA ARG A 113 6.80 -18.15 3.52
C ARG A 113 5.62 -18.75 2.77
N SER A 114 5.24 -20.00 3.10
CA SER A 114 4.11 -20.69 2.46
C SER A 114 2.80 -19.95 2.72
N VAL A 115 2.49 -19.66 3.99
CA VAL A 115 1.26 -18.96 4.38
C VAL A 115 1.17 -17.59 3.71
N LEU A 116 2.28 -16.83 3.68
CA LEU A 116 2.31 -15.53 2.99
C LEU A 116 2.11 -15.65 1.48
N ALA A 117 2.65 -16.70 0.86
CA ALA A 117 2.47 -16.94 -0.57
C ALA A 117 1.00 -17.26 -0.89
N ASP A 118 0.37 -18.12 -0.10
CA ASP A 118 -1.03 -18.50 -0.26
C ASP A 118 -1.95 -17.29 -0.08
N MET A 119 -1.76 -16.52 0.99
CA MET A 119 -2.52 -15.29 1.25
C MET A 119 -2.39 -14.29 0.10
N VAL A 120 -1.17 -14.06 -0.39
CA VAL A 120 -0.94 -13.12 -1.51
C VAL A 120 -1.52 -13.64 -2.81
N GLY A 121 -1.52 -14.96 -3.03
CA GLY A 121 -2.19 -15.61 -4.15
C GLY A 121 -3.69 -15.33 -4.16
N LEU A 122 -4.35 -15.58 -3.03
CA LEU A 122 -5.79 -15.28 -2.85
C LEU A 122 -6.11 -13.80 -3.08
N LEU A 123 -5.32 -12.89 -2.48
CA LEU A 123 -5.48 -11.45 -2.69
C LEU A 123 -5.22 -11.03 -4.13
N ASN A 124 -4.34 -11.72 -4.86
CA ASN A 124 -4.09 -11.42 -6.27
C ASN A 124 -5.27 -11.85 -7.16
N SER A 125 -5.88 -13.00 -6.89
CA SER A 125 -7.06 -13.49 -7.62
C SER A 125 -8.26 -12.58 -7.45
N ALA A 126 -8.48 -12.07 -6.23
CA ALA A 126 -9.55 -11.10 -5.92
C ALA A 126 -9.48 -9.82 -6.77
N VAL A 127 -8.27 -9.39 -7.16
CA VAL A 127 -8.05 -8.17 -7.95
C VAL A 127 -8.30 -8.37 -9.45
N HIS A 128 -8.32 -9.61 -9.93
CA HIS A 128 -8.51 -9.92 -11.35
C HIS A 128 -9.99 -10.08 -11.75
N GLY A 129 -10.92 -9.53 -10.95
CA GLY A 129 -12.34 -9.47 -11.29
C GLY A 129 -13.11 -10.76 -10.98
N VAL A 130 -12.54 -11.64 -10.16
CA VAL A 130 -13.30 -12.73 -9.55
C VAL A 130 -14.25 -12.08 -8.55
N GLU A 131 -15.55 -12.37 -8.66
CA GLU A 131 -16.53 -11.94 -7.67
C GLU A 131 -16.11 -12.48 -6.30
N VAL A 132 -15.78 -11.57 -5.39
CA VAL A 132 -15.34 -11.93 -4.04
C VAL A 132 -16.56 -11.85 -3.14
N ASP A 133 -16.89 -12.97 -2.51
CA ASP A 133 -17.90 -13.01 -1.46
C ASP A 133 -17.57 -11.94 -0.38
N PRO A 134 -18.52 -11.06 -0.01
CA PRO A 134 -18.27 -9.98 0.95
C PRO A 134 -17.77 -10.47 2.32
N HIS A 135 -18.21 -11.64 2.79
CA HIS A 135 -17.71 -12.24 4.04
C HIS A 135 -16.28 -12.72 3.91
N VAL A 136 -15.90 -13.27 2.74
CA VAL A 136 -14.52 -13.64 2.45
C VAL A 136 -13.62 -12.41 2.37
N ALA A 137 -14.10 -11.32 1.76
CA ALA A 137 -13.37 -10.06 1.72
C ALA A 137 -13.16 -9.47 3.11
N ASP A 138 -14.21 -9.38 3.93
CA ASP A 138 -14.12 -8.87 5.30
C ASP A 138 -13.18 -9.73 6.17
N TRP A 139 -13.29 -11.06 6.11
CA TRP A 139 -12.38 -11.96 6.81
C TRP A 139 -10.92 -11.78 6.37
N ALA A 140 -10.68 -11.61 5.06
CA ALA A 140 -9.35 -11.40 4.51
C ALA A 140 -8.76 -10.04 4.93
N LEU A 141 -9.58 -8.99 4.99
CA LEU A 141 -9.15 -7.66 5.45
C LEU A 141 -8.82 -7.68 6.95
N ASN A 142 -9.65 -8.32 7.78
CA ASN A 142 -9.41 -8.48 9.22
C ASN A 142 -8.14 -9.30 9.50
N THR A 143 -7.96 -10.42 8.80
CA THR A 143 -6.76 -11.25 8.91
C THR A 143 -5.53 -10.51 8.38
N GLY A 144 -5.69 -9.79 7.27
CA GLY A 144 -4.66 -8.96 6.65
C GLY A 144 -4.15 -7.86 7.58
N ARG A 145 -5.04 -7.17 8.30
CA ARG A 145 -4.67 -6.17 9.32
C ARG A 145 -3.72 -6.76 10.35
N ARG A 146 -4.09 -7.90 10.94
CA ARG A 146 -3.28 -8.60 11.95
C ARG A 146 -1.91 -9.02 11.41
N LEU A 147 -1.87 -9.45 10.14
CA LEU A 147 -0.61 -9.76 9.46
C LEU A 147 0.28 -8.52 9.31
N LEU A 148 -0.27 -7.38 8.90
CA LEU A 148 0.50 -6.14 8.76
C LEU A 148 1.09 -5.69 10.09
N VAL A 149 0.33 -5.75 11.18
CA VAL A 149 0.83 -5.48 12.54
C VAL A 149 1.98 -6.43 12.91
N ALA A 150 1.87 -7.72 12.58
CA ALA A 150 2.93 -8.70 12.84
C ALA A 150 4.21 -8.40 12.03
N LEU A 151 4.06 -7.97 10.78
CA LEU A 151 5.19 -7.58 9.92
C LEU A 151 5.84 -6.26 10.39
N ASP A 152 5.04 -5.27 10.78
CA ASP A 152 5.52 -3.97 11.28
C ASP A 152 6.37 -4.17 12.55
N ARG A 153 5.93 -5.03 13.47
CA ARG A 153 6.73 -5.42 14.65
C ARG A 153 8.10 -6.03 14.31
N ARG A 154 8.23 -6.76 13.19
CA ARG A 154 9.55 -7.29 12.75
C ARG A 154 10.47 -6.19 12.23
N THR A 155 9.90 -5.12 11.68
CA THR A 155 10.66 -3.97 11.19
C THR A 155 11.07 -2.99 12.29
N GLU A 156 10.32 -2.95 13.40
CA GLU A 156 10.60 -2.07 14.55
C GLU A 156 11.69 -2.61 15.49
N ARG A 157 11.81 -3.93 15.67
CA ARG A 157 12.78 -4.57 16.60
C ARG A 157 14.27 -4.33 16.29
N LYS A 158 14.60 -3.66 15.19
CA LYS A 158 15.99 -3.39 14.76
C LYS A 158 16.41 -1.91 14.90
N ARG A 159 15.66 -1.09 15.65
CA ARG A 159 16.14 0.22 16.09
C ARG A 159 16.97 0.11 17.35
#